data_AF-A0A5J4R7M7-F1
#
_entry.id   AF-A0A5J4R7M7-F1
#
_cell.length_a   1.000
_cell.length_b   1.000
_cell.length_c   1.000
_cell.angle_alpha   90.00
_cell.angle_beta   90.00
_cell.angle_gamma   90.00
#
_symmetry.space_group_name_H-M   'P 1'
#
loop_
_entity.id
_entity.type
_entity.pdbx_description
1 polymer ?
#
loop_
_entity_poly.entity_id
_entity_poly.type
_entity_poly.pdbx_seq_one_letter_code
_entity_poly.pdbx_strand_id
1 'polypeptide(L)' 'MNNFIANYRKIVETLRTIEPKKTSYIKFVNPSQSDIELIGIDFTAEYMSIDSEYELFRV' A
#
# COMPACT_ATOMS: atom_id res chain seq x y z
N MET A 1 3.49 3.63 -15.62
CA MET A 1 2.07 3.48 -16.08
C MET A 1 1.16 4.50 -15.37
N ASN A 2 0.46 5.39 -16.10
CA ASN A 2 -0.39 6.44 -15.48
C ASN A 2 -1.48 5.88 -14.55
N ASN A 3 -2.00 4.69 -14.84
CA ASN A 3 -3.06 4.08 -14.03
C ASN A 3 -2.54 3.47 -12.71
N PHE A 4 -1.29 2.99 -12.67
CA PHE A 4 -0.72 2.36 -11.48
C PHE A 4 -0.61 3.35 -10.32
N ILE A 5 -0.03 4.53 -10.57
CA ILE A 5 0.16 5.56 -9.54
C ILE A 5 -1.19 6.07 -9.01
N ALA A 6 -2.18 6.21 -9.89
CA ALA A 6 -3.52 6.63 -9.50
C ALA A 6 -4.21 5.58 -8.60
N ASN A 7 -4.13 4.30 -8.97
CA ASN A 7 -4.68 3.19 -8.21
C ASN A 7 -3.99 3.05 -6.85
N TYR A 8 -2.65 3.07 -6.85
CA TYR A 8 -1.82 3.05 -5.64
C TYR A 8 -2.19 4.15 -4.66
N ARG A 9 -2.30 5.40 -5.14
CA ARG A 9 -2.72 6.53 -4.31
C ARG A 9 -4.08 6.30 -3.67
N LYS A 10 -5.04 5.79 -4.44
CA LYS A 10 -6.40 5.56 -3.94
C LYS A 10 -6.45 4.44 -2.90
N ILE A 11 -5.68 3.37 -3.12
CA ILE A 11 -5.54 2.25 -2.19
C ILE A 11 -4.91 2.74 -0.88
N VAL A 12 -3.78 3.46 -0.94
CA VAL A 12 -3.09 3.98 0.25
C VAL A 12 -3.96 4.97 1.03
N GLU A 13 -4.70 5.86 0.35
CA GLU A 13 -5.68 6.73 1.01
C GLU A 13 -6.72 5.90 1.78
N THR A 14 -7.24 4.85 1.17
CA THR A 14 -8.22 3.95 1.80
C THR A 14 -7.61 3.25 3.02
N LEU A 15 -6.40 2.70 2.89
CA LEU A 15 -5.67 2.05 3.98
C LEU A 15 -5.45 2.98 5.18
N ARG A 16 -5.17 4.26 4.93
CA ARG A 16 -5.01 5.27 6.00
C ARG A 16 -6.33 5.62 6.70
N THR A 17 -7.47 5.50 6.03
CA THR A 17 -8.78 5.76 6.66
C THR A 17 -9.24 4.62 7.56
N ILE A 18 -8.81 3.38 7.27
CA ILE A 18 -9.13 2.19 8.07
C ILE A 18 -8.12 1.95 9.20
N GLU A 19 -6.94 2.58 9.15
CA GLU A 19 -5.96 2.50 10.23
C GLU A 19 -6.59 3.04 11.52
N PRO A 20 -6.69 2.23 12.59
CA PRO A 20 -7.27 2.68 13.84
C PRO A 20 -6.44 3.87 14.38
N LYS A 21 -7.11 4.97 14.77
CA LYS A 21 -6.45 6.08 15.48
C LYS A 21 -5.61 5.48 16.60
N LYS A 22 -4.29 5.66 16.54
CA LYS A 22 -3.30 5.07 17.46
C LYS A 22 -3.69 5.28 18.92
N THR A 23 -4.42 4.33 19.50
CA THR A 23 -4.59 4.23 20.94
C THR A 23 -3.24 3.74 21.45
N SER A 24 -2.50 4.64 22.08
CA SER A 24 -1.07 4.58 22.43
C SER A 24 -0.65 3.47 23.40
N TYR A 25 -1.42 2.40 23.54
CA TYR A 25 -1.25 1.39 24.59
C TYR A 25 -0.72 0.04 24.13
N ILE A 26 -0.47 -0.14 22.82
CA ILE A 26 0.12 -1.38 22.33
C ILE A 26 1.32 -1.03 21.46
N LYS A 27 2.54 -1.34 21.96
CA LYS A 27 3.78 -1.30 21.17
C LYS A 27 3.78 -2.46 20.17
N PHE A 28 2.89 -2.42 19.18
CA PHE A 28 3.23 -2.98 17.89
C PHE A 28 4.15 -1.96 17.21
N VAL A 29 5.22 -2.44 16.58
CA VAL A 29 6.08 -1.60 15.73
C VAL A 29 5.12 -0.83 14.84
N ASN A 30 5.09 0.50 15.01
CA ASN A 30 4.26 1.34 14.15
C ASN A 30 4.55 0.89 12.72
N PRO A 31 3.55 0.57 11.89
CA PRO A 31 3.83 0.43 10.49
C PRO A 31 4.52 1.72 10.09
N SER A 32 5.81 1.65 9.72
CA SER A 32 6.49 2.82 9.19
C SER A 32 5.68 3.29 7.99
N GLN A 33 5.80 4.56 7.57
CA GLN A 33 5.14 4.98 6.33
C GLN A 33 5.47 4.00 5.19
N SER A 34 6.67 3.39 5.21
CA SER A 34 7.08 2.28 4.35
C SER A 34 6.17 1.05 4.39
N ASP A 35 5.53 0.72 5.50
CA ASP A 35 4.82 -0.55 5.68
C ASP A 35 3.42 -0.47 5.07
N ILE A 36 2.72 0.68 5.24
CA ILE A 36 1.47 0.94 4.52
C ILE A 36 1.75 1.12 3.02
N GLU A 37 2.87 1.72 2.65
CA GLU A 37 3.27 1.87 1.25
C GLU A 37 3.57 0.50 0.62
N LEU A 38 4.23 -0.40 1.35
CA LEU A 38 4.50 -1.78 0.90
C LEU A 38 3.20 -2.57 0.67
N ILE A 39 2.27 -2.53 1.64
CA ILE A 39 0.95 -3.16 1.50
C ILE A 39 0.16 -2.51 0.34
N GLY A 40 0.27 -1.20 0.19
CA GLY A 40 -0.37 -0.47 -0.90
C GLY A 40 0.14 -0.89 -2.27
N ILE A 41 1.44 -1.13 -2.42
CA ILE A 41 2.04 -1.64 -3.66
C ILE A 41 1.51 -3.04 -3.98
N ASP A 42 1.49 -3.94 -2.98
CA ASP A 42 1.02 -5.32 -3.12
C ASP A 42 -0.44 -5.39 -3.58
N PHE A 43 -1.33 -4.63 -2.91
CA PHE A 43 -2.74 -4.55 -3.30
C PHE A 43 -2.96 -3.90 -4.66
N THR A 44 -2.07 -2.98 -5.06
CA THR A 44 -2.16 -2.37 -6.40
C THR A 44 -1.76 -3.38 -7.48
N ALA A 45 -0.74 -4.20 -7.22
CA ALA A 45 -0.32 -5.25 -8.14
C ALA A 45 -1.43 -6.27 -8.34
N GLU A 46 -2.00 -6.78 -7.25
CA GLU A 46 -3.14 -7.72 -7.27
C GLU A 46 -4.37 -7.14 -8.00
N TYR A 47 -4.74 -5.89 -7.69
CA TYR A 47 -5.86 -5.21 -8.36
C TYR A 47 -5.65 -5.05 -9.88
N MET A 48 -4.40 -4.88 -10.31
CA MET A 48 -4.04 -4.73 -11.71
C MET A 48 -3.67 -6.04 -12.40
N SER A 49 -3.76 -7.18 -11.70
CA SER A 49 -3.33 -8.50 -12.18
C SER A 49 -1.88 -8.49 -12.67
N ILE A 50 -1.01 -7.83 -11.89
CA ILE A 50 0.43 -7.82 -12.11
C ILE A 50 1.01 -8.95 -11.25
N ASP A 51 1.25 -10.08 -11.89
CA ASP A 51 1.63 -11.32 -11.21
C ASP A 51 3.17 -11.48 -11.11
N SER A 52 3.92 -10.49 -11.62
CA SER A 52 5.36 -10.50 -11.68
C SER A 52 5.99 -9.27 -11.03
N GLU A 53 6.84 -9.49 -10.03
CA GLU A 53 7.71 -8.43 -9.47
C GLU A 53 8.53 -7.73 -10.57
N TYR A 54 8.91 -8.49 -11.60
CA TYR A 54 9.61 -7.93 -12.74
C TYR A 54 8.78 -6.85 -13.45
N GLU A 55 7.50 -7.11 -13.69
CA GLU A 55 6.58 -6.14 -14.30
C GLU A 55 6.26 -5.00 -13.35
N LEU A 56 6.26 -5.25 -12.04
CA LEU A 56 5.99 -4.24 -11.02
C LEU A 56 7.13 -3.22 -10.86
N PHE A 57 8.39 -3.69 -10.87
CA PHE A 57 9.56 -2.86 -10.50
C PHE A 57 10.42 -2.40 -11.67
N ARG A 58 10.11 -2.78 -12.92
CA ARG A 58 10.91 -2.40 -14.12
C ARG A 58 10.17 -1.49 -15.11
N VAL A 59 8.99 -0.98 -14.77
CA VAL A 59 8.17 -0.11 -15.63
C VAL A 59 8.36 1.36 -15.29
#